data_AF-A0A8E2QWS1-F1
#
_entry.id   AF-A0A8E2QWS1-F1
#
_cell.length_a   1.000
_cell.length_b   1.000
_cell.length_c   1.000
_cell.angle_alpha   90.00
_cell.angle_beta   90.00
_cell.angle_gamma   90.00
#
_symmetry.space_group_name_H-M   'P 1'
#
loop_
_entity.id
_entity.type
_entity.pdbx_description
1 polymer ?
#
loop_
_entity_poly.entity_id
_entity_poly.type
_entity_poly.pdbx_seq_one_letter_code
_entity_poly.pdbx_strand_id
1 'polypeptide(L)'
;MKKLLLILSALNLATLPIITFVGSNNTPKKDISIIREQLQSLLDSKTNEFWTISELEIEIYYKGIDKLKGITVHFKTDQSFGDSLLKKGFVFVGNSSKNNDFKYNGEIVLYQELKKLEKMDLENYDTNIFDNWNHVQWIQNQEDDIKRLILDDLKTKTHNKNLSITDFKLVLSKPKFGSNGMVSIKATENSIYLKGHKTLTIPKLSPADINNINLDLNLSNDLTDQQVLEALKNVTGISDLTLGDFDFNKTDAYYGKQGSVEISAKTESVRITGNKNLTIPALAKKDITQLALGLNLSNDLTDQQVLEALKKTTGISDLTLGDFDFNKTDAYYGKQGSVKISAKTEI
;
A
#
# COMPACT_ATOMS: atom_id res chain seq x y z
N MET A 1 8.23 30.66 -11.16
CA MET A 1 8.81 31.81 -10.41
C MET A 1 10.29 31.49 -10.19
N LYS A 2 11.32 32.21 -10.65
CA LYS A 2 11.53 33.61 -11.02
C LYS A 2 12.57 33.69 -12.17
N LYS A 3 12.23 34.52 -13.17
CA LYS A 3 13.08 35.45 -13.94
C LYS A 3 14.30 34.90 -14.71
N LEU A 4 14.03 34.56 -15.98
CA LEU A 4 14.97 34.73 -17.08
C LEU A 4 14.95 36.23 -17.48
N LEU A 5 16.06 36.95 -17.30
CA LEU A 5 16.14 38.38 -17.62
C LEU A 5 16.43 38.56 -19.11
N LEU A 6 15.43 39.06 -19.84
CA LEU A 6 15.56 39.73 -21.12
C LEU A 6 16.44 40.98 -20.96
N ILE A 7 17.49 41.10 -21.79
CA ILE A 7 18.06 42.42 -22.13
C ILE A 7 18.08 42.51 -23.64
N LEU A 8 17.20 43.36 -24.16
CA LEU A 8 17.14 43.81 -25.55
C LEU A 8 17.61 45.27 -25.60
N SER A 9 18.35 45.56 -26.67
CA SER A 9 18.62 46.87 -27.29
C SER A 9 19.42 47.95 -26.53
N ALA A 10 20.65 48.16 -26.99
CA ALA A 10 21.12 49.48 -27.38
C ALA A 10 21.78 49.35 -28.76
N LEU A 11 20.99 49.64 -29.79
CA LEU A 11 21.39 49.68 -31.19
C LEU A 11 22.09 51.03 -31.44
N ASN A 12 23.42 51.05 -31.44
CA ASN A 12 24.17 52.15 -32.07
C ASN A 12 24.63 51.66 -33.45
N LEU A 13 23.91 52.11 -34.49
CA LEU A 13 24.36 52.04 -35.87
C LEU A 13 25.59 52.94 -36.02
N ALA A 14 26.77 52.33 -35.98
CA ALA A 14 27.92 52.83 -36.72
C ALA A 14 28.18 51.83 -37.83
N THR A 15 27.82 52.22 -39.05
CA THR A 15 28.08 51.46 -40.27
C THR A 15 29.59 51.37 -40.47
N LEU A 16 30.18 50.27 -40.03
CA LEU A 16 31.50 49.87 -40.52
C LEU A 16 31.32 49.32 -41.94
N PRO A 17 32.23 49.62 -42.88
CA PRO A 17 32.17 49.01 -44.20
C PRO A 17 32.17 47.49 -44.03
N ILE A 18 31.16 46.83 -44.59
CA ILE A 18 31.16 45.39 -44.78
C ILE A 18 32.29 45.13 -45.78
N ILE A 19 33.49 44.87 -45.27
CA ILE A 19 34.47 44.08 -46.00
C ILE A 19 33.88 42.67 -45.99
N THR A 20 33.15 42.31 -47.04
CA THR A 20 32.95 40.91 -47.36
C THR A 20 34.33 40.37 -47.73
N PHE A 21 35.07 39.89 -46.74
CA PHE A 21 36.06 38.87 -47.01
C PHE A 21 35.24 37.65 -47.41
N VAL A 22 34.98 37.49 -48.71
CA VAL A 22 34.80 36.16 -49.29
C VAL A 22 36.18 35.52 -49.24
N GLY A 23 36.60 35.20 -48.03
CA GLY A 23 37.58 34.17 -47.81
C GLY A 23 36.91 32.92 -48.28
N SER A 24 37.29 32.45 -49.47
CA SER A 24 37.30 31.01 -49.71
C SER A 24 38.15 30.42 -48.60
N ASN A 25 37.51 30.09 -47.46
CA ASN A 25 38.12 29.27 -46.43
C ASN A 25 38.16 27.86 -47.01
N ASN A 26 39.06 27.66 -47.98
CA ASN A 26 39.59 26.36 -48.34
C ASN A 26 40.44 25.85 -47.15
N THR A 27 39.86 25.79 -45.95
CA THR A 27 40.37 24.88 -44.92
C THR A 27 40.32 23.51 -45.56
N PRO A 28 41.46 22.83 -45.75
CA PRO A 28 41.49 21.51 -46.34
C PRO A 28 40.50 20.65 -45.57
N LYS A 29 39.53 20.07 -46.27
CA LYS A 29 38.53 19.19 -45.65
C LYS A 29 39.28 17.97 -45.17
N LYS A 30 39.14 17.68 -43.87
CA LYS A 30 39.88 16.62 -43.21
C LYS A 30 38.97 15.42 -43.07
N ASP A 31 39.44 14.26 -43.51
CA ASP A 31 38.74 13.00 -43.27
C ASP A 31 38.60 12.77 -41.76
N ILE A 32 37.43 12.35 -41.30
CA ILE A 32 37.13 12.17 -39.88
C ILE A 32 38.09 11.19 -39.19
N SER A 33 38.73 10.28 -39.93
CA SER A 33 39.75 9.37 -39.41
C SER A 33 40.94 10.07 -38.74
N ILE A 34 41.24 11.34 -39.09
CA ILE A 34 42.35 12.06 -38.47
C ILE A 34 42.11 12.41 -36.99
N ILE A 35 40.84 12.42 -36.54
CA ILE A 35 40.45 12.65 -35.15
C ILE A 35 40.02 11.35 -34.45
N ARG A 36 40.39 10.19 -35.01
CA ARG A 36 40.11 8.86 -34.43
C ARG A 36 40.42 8.80 -32.94
N GLU A 37 41.62 9.20 -32.54
CA GLU A 37 42.06 9.13 -31.13
C GLU A 37 41.25 10.07 -30.23
N GLN A 38 40.86 11.24 -30.74
CA GLN A 38 40.04 12.21 -29.99
C GLN A 38 38.62 11.68 -29.79
N LEU A 39 38.01 11.09 -30.82
CA LEU A 39 36.68 10.48 -30.74
C LEU A 39 36.69 9.21 -29.90
N GLN A 40 37.74 8.40 -29.97
CA GLN A 40 37.91 7.22 -29.12
C GLN A 40 38.08 7.63 -27.65
N SER A 41 38.93 8.62 -27.36
CA SER A 41 39.08 9.16 -26.00
C SER A 41 37.77 9.73 -25.45
N LEU A 42 36.95 10.34 -26.30
CA LEU A 42 35.60 10.79 -25.93
C LEU A 42 34.69 9.62 -25.55
N LEU A 43 34.65 8.56 -26.38
CA LEU A 43 33.88 7.36 -26.06
C LEU A 43 34.33 6.75 -24.73
N ASP A 44 35.64 6.55 -24.57
CA ASP A 44 36.26 5.90 -23.42
C ASP A 44 36.15 6.72 -22.13
N SER A 45 35.85 8.02 -22.22
CA SER A 45 35.60 8.88 -21.06
C SER A 45 34.38 8.46 -20.23
N LYS A 46 33.44 7.69 -20.81
CA LYS A 46 32.26 7.13 -20.14
C LYS A 46 32.46 5.62 -19.97
N THR A 47 32.88 5.20 -18.79
CA THR A 47 33.33 3.80 -18.56
C THR A 47 32.26 2.86 -18.01
N ASN A 48 31.17 3.40 -17.43
CA ASN A 48 30.19 2.61 -16.68
C ASN A 48 28.82 2.53 -17.37
N GLU A 49 28.62 3.21 -18.50
CA GLU A 49 27.39 3.17 -19.28
C GLU A 49 27.65 3.56 -20.73
N PHE A 50 26.84 3.03 -21.65
CA PHE A 50 26.95 3.41 -23.04
C PHE A 50 26.50 4.85 -23.24
N TRP A 51 27.09 5.50 -24.23
CA TRP A 51 26.54 6.75 -24.75
C TRP A 51 25.19 6.51 -25.43
N THR A 52 24.23 7.40 -25.20
CA THR A 52 23.14 7.56 -26.17
C THR A 52 23.65 8.39 -27.37
N ILE A 53 23.02 8.22 -28.54
CA ILE A 53 23.38 9.02 -29.73
C ILE A 53 23.33 10.51 -29.42
N SER A 54 22.23 10.97 -28.82
CA SER A 54 22.03 12.40 -28.52
C SER A 54 23.05 12.92 -27.51
N GLU A 55 23.37 12.17 -26.44
CA GLU A 55 24.39 12.57 -25.47
C GLU A 55 25.77 12.73 -26.13
N LEU A 56 26.14 11.79 -27.01
CA LEU A 56 27.45 11.79 -27.66
C LEU A 56 27.60 12.94 -28.65
N GLU A 57 26.57 13.20 -29.48
CA GLU A 57 26.56 14.34 -30.40
C GLU A 57 26.63 15.68 -29.67
N ILE A 58 25.94 15.80 -28.53
CA ILE A 58 25.99 16.98 -27.66
C ILE A 58 27.40 17.16 -27.08
N GLU A 59 28.03 16.09 -26.60
CA GLU A 59 29.37 16.17 -26.01
C GLU A 59 30.45 16.50 -27.06
N ILE A 60 30.33 15.99 -28.30
CA ILE A 60 31.19 16.37 -29.43
C ILE A 60 31.15 17.89 -29.65
N TYR A 61 29.95 18.48 -29.64
CA TYR A 61 29.76 19.92 -29.77
C TYR A 61 30.35 20.70 -28.59
N TYR A 62 30.05 20.29 -27.36
CA TYR A 62 30.56 20.99 -26.15
C TYR A 62 32.08 20.91 -26.01
N LYS A 63 32.71 19.81 -26.44
CA LYS A 63 34.17 19.70 -26.50
C LYS A 63 34.80 20.49 -27.66
N GLY A 64 34.00 21.17 -28.48
CA GLY A 64 34.49 21.99 -29.60
C GLY A 64 35.14 21.19 -30.72
N ILE A 65 34.88 19.89 -30.80
CA ILE A 65 35.43 19.01 -31.84
C ILE A 65 34.95 19.52 -33.20
N ASP A 66 33.64 19.68 -33.35
CA ASP A 66 33.02 20.36 -34.48
C ASP A 66 31.78 21.16 -34.02
N LYS A 67 31.14 21.88 -34.95
CA LYS A 67 29.88 22.58 -34.71
C LYS A 67 28.72 21.59 -34.52
N LEU A 68 27.61 22.09 -33.97
CA LEU A 68 26.38 21.30 -33.85
C LEU A 68 25.98 20.72 -35.23
N LYS A 69 25.71 19.41 -35.28
CA LYS A 69 25.48 18.62 -36.51
C LYS A 69 26.66 18.48 -37.47
N GLY A 70 27.83 19.04 -37.13
CA GLY A 70 29.05 18.86 -37.91
C GLY A 70 29.51 17.40 -37.95
N ILE A 71 29.31 16.68 -36.84
CA ILE A 71 29.43 15.23 -36.76
C ILE A 71 28.11 14.66 -36.23
N THR A 72 27.58 13.65 -36.90
CA THR A 72 26.39 12.88 -36.47
C THR A 72 26.76 11.45 -36.12
N VAL A 73 25.97 10.81 -35.27
CA VAL A 73 26.27 9.46 -34.75
C VAL A 73 25.10 8.51 -34.96
N HIS A 74 25.41 7.28 -35.33
CA HIS A 74 24.46 6.18 -35.40
C HIS A 74 25.02 4.93 -34.71
N PHE A 75 24.15 4.05 -34.24
CA PHE A 75 24.60 2.72 -33.80
C PHE A 75 25.01 1.89 -35.02
N LYS A 76 26.09 1.12 -34.87
CA LYS A 76 26.50 0.17 -35.91
C LYS A 76 25.41 -0.91 -36.06
N THR A 77 24.93 -1.14 -37.28
CA THR A 77 23.79 -2.03 -37.57
C THR A 77 24.15 -3.52 -37.68
N ASP A 78 25.42 -3.84 -37.94
CA ASP A 78 25.84 -5.23 -38.18
C ASP A 78 26.13 -5.98 -36.87
N GLN A 79 25.16 -6.81 -36.45
CA GLN A 79 25.30 -7.83 -35.41
C GLN A 79 26.22 -8.97 -35.90
N SER A 80 27.54 -8.79 -35.86
CA SER A 80 28.46 -9.93 -35.90
C SER A 80 29.80 -9.61 -35.23
N PHE A 81 30.13 -10.43 -34.21
CA PHE A 81 31.43 -10.55 -33.53
C PHE A 81 32.06 -9.28 -32.91
N GLY A 82 31.24 -8.40 -32.30
CA GLY A 82 31.77 -7.23 -31.59
C GLY A 82 30.88 -6.69 -30.47
N ASP A 83 29.57 -6.76 -30.61
CA ASP A 83 28.65 -6.40 -29.54
C ASP A 83 28.59 -7.53 -28.50
N SER A 84 29.36 -7.35 -27.43
CA SER A 84 29.17 -8.08 -26.17
C SER A 84 28.35 -7.18 -25.23
N LEU A 85 27.86 -7.71 -24.11
CA LEU A 85 27.16 -6.88 -23.10
C LEU A 85 28.00 -5.68 -22.60
N LEU A 86 29.31 -5.68 -22.83
CA LEU A 86 30.25 -4.63 -22.44
C LEU A 86 30.84 -3.87 -23.64
N LYS A 87 30.44 -4.14 -24.88
CA LYS A 87 31.03 -3.48 -26.06
C LYS A 87 29.94 -3.06 -27.03
N LYS A 88 30.00 -1.82 -27.51
CA LYS A 88 29.03 -1.27 -28.46
C LYS A 88 29.67 -0.45 -29.56
N GLY A 89 29.28 -0.70 -30.81
CA GLY A 89 29.75 0.03 -31.98
C GLY A 89 28.99 1.33 -32.26
N PHE A 90 29.74 2.39 -32.56
CA PHE A 90 29.24 3.71 -32.96
C PHE A 90 29.84 4.12 -34.31
N VAL A 91 28.98 4.62 -35.19
CA VAL A 91 29.33 5.16 -36.50
C VAL A 91 29.32 6.69 -36.39
N PHE A 92 30.48 7.33 -36.61
CA PHE A 92 30.62 8.77 -36.64
C PHE A 92 30.69 9.24 -38.09
N VAL A 93 29.84 10.18 -38.47
CA VAL A 93 29.75 10.73 -39.83
C VAL A 93 30.09 12.21 -39.80
N GLY A 94 31.16 12.59 -40.50
CA GLY A 94 31.51 14.00 -40.71
C GLY A 94 30.70 14.58 -41.85
N ASN A 95 29.98 15.69 -41.59
CA ASN A 95 29.01 16.28 -42.52
C ASN A 95 29.56 17.46 -43.34
N SER A 96 30.90 17.65 -43.40
CA SER A 96 31.51 18.74 -44.16
C SER A 96 31.19 18.66 -45.65
N SER A 97 30.75 19.79 -46.20
CA SER A 97 30.38 19.95 -47.61
C SER A 97 31.00 21.23 -48.19
N LYS A 98 30.77 21.53 -49.47
CA LYS A 98 31.22 22.82 -50.05
C LYS A 98 30.39 24.02 -49.56
N ASN A 99 29.25 23.75 -48.92
CA ASN A 99 28.23 24.76 -48.58
C ASN A 99 28.13 24.99 -47.06
N ASN A 100 29.03 24.43 -46.26
CA ASN A 100 29.07 24.61 -44.81
C ASN A 100 30.51 24.78 -44.33
N ASP A 101 30.66 25.14 -43.07
CA ASP A 101 31.94 25.37 -42.40
C ASP A 101 32.30 24.28 -41.38
N PHE A 102 31.74 23.07 -41.57
CA PHE A 102 32.09 21.91 -40.76
C PHE A 102 33.48 21.40 -41.15
N LYS A 103 34.20 20.87 -40.15
CA LYS A 103 35.63 20.57 -40.29
C LYS A 103 35.89 19.22 -40.96
N TYR A 104 35.04 18.23 -40.69
CA TYR A 104 35.31 16.83 -41.02
C TYR A 104 34.32 16.23 -42.02
N ASN A 105 34.79 15.39 -42.93
CA ASN A 105 33.98 14.55 -43.83
C ASN A 105 34.28 13.06 -43.66
N GLY A 106 33.49 12.19 -44.28
CA GLY A 106 33.71 10.75 -44.24
C GLY A 106 33.07 10.08 -43.02
N GLU A 107 33.42 8.83 -42.79
CA GLU A 107 32.84 7.98 -41.74
C GLU A 107 33.93 7.19 -41.01
N ILE A 108 33.75 7.01 -39.69
CA ILE A 108 34.58 6.09 -38.90
C ILE A 108 33.73 5.31 -37.90
N VAL A 109 34.01 4.01 -37.79
CA VAL A 109 33.41 3.13 -36.77
C VAL A 109 34.36 2.97 -35.61
N LEU A 110 33.89 3.29 -34.40
CA LEU A 110 34.61 3.11 -33.15
C LEU A 110 33.76 2.28 -32.18
N TYR A 111 34.40 1.68 -31.18
CA TYR A 111 33.72 0.87 -30.19
C TYR A 111 33.96 1.44 -28.81
N GLN A 112 32.88 1.55 -28.03
CA GLN A 112 32.96 1.82 -26.61
C GLN A 112 33.00 0.48 -25.88
N GLU A 113 33.98 0.30 -25.01
CA GLU A 113 34.05 -0.83 -24.08
C GLU A 113 33.79 -0.33 -22.66
N LEU A 114 32.76 -0.90 -22.01
CA LEU A 114 32.47 -0.62 -20.62
C LEU A 114 33.48 -1.35 -19.74
N LYS A 115 33.87 -0.71 -18.64
CA LYS A 115 34.69 -1.35 -17.63
C LYS A 115 33.91 -2.54 -17.06
N LYS A 116 34.55 -3.71 -17.06
CA LYS A 116 34.03 -4.88 -16.35
C LYS A 116 34.01 -4.54 -14.86
N LEU A 117 32.83 -4.22 -14.35
CA LEU A 117 32.60 -4.04 -12.92
C LEU A 117 32.68 -5.42 -12.25
N GLU A 118 33.20 -5.45 -11.02
CA GLU A 118 33.05 -6.64 -10.20
C GLU A 118 31.55 -6.89 -9.99
N LYS A 119 31.12 -8.15 -10.14
CA LYS A 119 29.73 -8.50 -9.90
C LYS A 119 29.37 -8.16 -8.46
N MET A 120 28.31 -7.40 -8.26
CA MET A 120 27.73 -7.23 -6.93
C MET A 120 27.23 -8.59 -6.45
N ASP A 121 27.70 -9.02 -5.29
CA ASP A 121 27.09 -10.14 -4.60
C ASP A 121 25.82 -9.67 -3.90
N LEU A 122 24.68 -10.26 -4.25
CA LEU A 122 23.40 -9.94 -3.64
C LEU A 122 23.38 -10.30 -2.15
N GLU A 123 24.25 -11.18 -1.64
CA GLU A 123 24.33 -11.42 -0.19
C GLU A 123 24.63 -10.12 0.58
N ASN A 124 25.44 -9.24 -0.03
CA ASN A 124 25.81 -7.92 0.49
C ASN A 124 24.81 -6.82 0.13
N TYR A 125 23.71 -7.15 -0.55
CA TYR A 125 22.63 -6.19 -0.81
C TYR A 125 21.87 -5.94 0.49
N ASP A 126 22.11 -4.77 1.06
CA ASP A 126 21.32 -4.23 2.16
C ASP A 126 20.43 -3.11 1.64
N THR A 127 19.17 -3.07 2.05
CA THR A 127 18.18 -2.13 1.52
C THR A 127 17.14 -1.80 2.58
N ASN A 128 16.72 -0.53 2.58
CA ASN A 128 15.68 0.01 3.46
C ASN A 128 14.43 0.42 2.67
N ILE A 129 14.34 0.08 1.39
CA ILE A 129 13.23 0.48 0.50
C ILE A 129 11.86 -0.01 1.00
N PHE A 130 11.85 -0.99 1.91
CA PHE A 130 10.65 -1.58 2.48
C PHE A 130 10.40 -1.23 3.95
N ASP A 131 11.31 -0.51 4.64
CA ASP A 131 11.24 -0.31 6.09
C ASP A 131 9.98 0.45 6.52
N ASN A 132 9.48 1.33 5.66
CA ASN A 132 8.28 2.14 5.89
C ASN A 132 7.02 1.57 5.22
N TRP A 133 7.08 0.37 4.65
CA TRP A 133 5.94 -0.21 3.98
C TRP A 133 4.92 -0.74 4.98
N ASN A 134 3.71 -0.18 4.94
CA ASN A 134 2.58 -0.70 5.69
C ASN A 134 1.92 -1.90 4.99
N HIS A 135 0.96 -2.53 5.67
CA HIS A 135 0.23 -3.69 5.14
C HIS A 135 -0.43 -3.39 3.77
N VAL A 136 -1.05 -2.22 3.64
CA VAL A 136 -1.75 -1.80 2.43
C VAL A 136 -0.78 -1.74 1.24
N GLN A 137 0.42 -1.21 1.43
CA GLN A 137 1.44 -1.15 0.38
C GLN A 137 1.89 -2.55 -0.07
N TRP A 138 2.09 -3.49 0.86
CA TRP A 138 2.42 -4.88 0.51
C TRP A 138 1.28 -5.60 -0.23
N ILE A 139 0.02 -5.26 0.06
CA ILE A 139 -1.13 -5.82 -0.65
C ILE A 139 -1.25 -5.23 -2.06
N GLN A 140 -1.16 -3.91 -2.18
CA GLN A 140 -1.52 -3.18 -3.40
C GLN A 140 -0.47 -3.27 -4.50
N ASN A 141 0.83 -3.29 -4.15
CA ASN A 141 1.88 -3.34 -5.16
C ASN A 141 1.91 -4.70 -5.88
N GLN A 142 2.07 -4.64 -7.20
CA GLN A 142 2.28 -5.83 -8.03
C GLN A 142 3.76 -6.23 -8.00
N GLU A 143 4.05 -7.47 -8.39
CA GLU A 143 5.43 -7.97 -8.43
C GLU A 143 6.32 -7.10 -9.32
N ASP A 144 5.81 -6.62 -10.45
CA ASP A 144 6.55 -5.74 -11.36
C ASP A 144 6.91 -4.39 -10.74
N ASP A 145 6.06 -3.84 -9.87
CA ASP A 145 6.33 -2.58 -9.17
C ASP A 145 7.47 -2.76 -8.16
N ILE A 146 7.40 -3.83 -7.37
CA ILE A 146 8.45 -4.23 -6.43
C ILE A 146 9.76 -4.47 -7.19
N LYS A 147 9.69 -5.12 -8.36
CA LYS A 147 10.83 -5.40 -9.22
C LYS A 147 11.51 -4.14 -9.74
N ARG A 148 10.73 -3.13 -10.13
CA ARG A 148 11.27 -1.83 -10.57
C ARG A 148 11.94 -1.09 -9.42
N LEU A 149 11.33 -1.07 -8.23
CA LEU A 149 11.92 -0.43 -7.05
C LEU A 149 13.28 -1.05 -6.67
N ILE A 150 13.35 -2.39 -6.67
CA ILE A 150 14.61 -3.10 -6.43
C ILE A 150 15.64 -2.79 -7.51
N LEU A 151 15.23 -2.72 -8.78
CA LEU A 151 16.14 -2.37 -9.87
C LEU A 151 16.72 -0.97 -9.69
N ASP A 152 15.91 0.01 -9.33
CA ASP A 152 16.36 1.39 -9.15
C ASP A 152 17.30 1.54 -7.94
N ASP A 153 17.04 0.83 -6.84
CA ASP A 153 17.94 0.79 -5.68
C ASP A 153 19.28 0.08 -6.04
N LEU A 154 19.23 -1.04 -6.75
CA LEU A 154 20.43 -1.73 -7.23
C LEU A 154 21.26 -0.85 -8.16
N LYS A 155 20.63 -0.14 -9.11
CA LYS A 155 21.32 0.82 -10.00
C LYS A 155 22.04 1.91 -9.20
N THR A 156 21.38 2.41 -8.16
CA THR A 156 21.93 3.46 -7.29
C THR A 156 23.12 2.92 -6.50
N LYS A 157 22.98 1.78 -5.81
CA LYS A 157 24.06 1.20 -4.98
C LYS A 157 25.27 0.75 -5.80
N THR A 158 25.04 0.19 -6.97
CA THR A 158 26.12 -0.25 -7.87
C THR A 158 26.71 0.85 -8.74
N HIS A 159 26.06 2.02 -8.79
CA HIS A 159 26.36 3.08 -9.76
C HIS A 159 26.34 2.57 -11.22
N ASN A 160 25.53 1.54 -11.51
CA ASN A 160 25.45 0.90 -12.83
C ASN A 160 24.07 1.06 -13.45
N LYS A 161 23.95 2.00 -14.39
CA LYS A 161 22.69 2.29 -15.08
C LYS A 161 22.27 1.21 -16.09
N ASN A 162 23.19 0.33 -16.52
CA ASN A 162 22.90 -0.74 -17.48
C ASN A 162 22.27 -1.98 -16.85
N LEU A 163 22.18 -2.05 -15.52
CA LEU A 163 21.39 -3.08 -14.85
C LEU A 163 19.95 -3.06 -15.39
N SER A 164 19.37 -4.25 -15.50
CA SER A 164 18.05 -4.45 -16.09
C SER A 164 17.22 -5.41 -15.24
N ILE A 165 15.91 -5.44 -15.48
CA ILE A 165 15.02 -6.41 -14.83
C ILE A 165 15.34 -7.87 -15.20
N THR A 166 16.17 -8.12 -16.23
CA THR A 166 16.60 -9.46 -16.64
C THR A 166 17.83 -9.96 -15.89
N ASP A 167 18.51 -9.09 -15.15
CA ASP A 167 19.69 -9.45 -14.34
C ASP A 167 19.32 -10.24 -13.08
N PHE A 168 18.06 -10.23 -12.68
CA PHE A 168 17.59 -10.97 -11.51
C PHE A 168 16.15 -11.47 -11.66
N LYS A 169 15.84 -12.50 -10.89
CA LYS A 169 14.48 -13.02 -10.67
C LYS A 169 14.04 -12.68 -9.26
N LEU A 170 12.73 -12.51 -9.11
CA LEU A 170 12.10 -12.35 -7.81
C LEU A 170 11.30 -13.59 -7.47
N VAL A 171 11.28 -13.93 -6.19
CA VAL A 171 10.27 -14.80 -5.58
C VAL A 171 9.68 -14.03 -4.41
N LEU A 172 8.38 -13.75 -4.49
CA LEU A 172 7.65 -12.96 -3.49
C LEU A 172 6.69 -13.86 -2.71
N SER A 173 6.69 -13.74 -1.39
CA SER A 173 5.58 -14.16 -0.55
C SER A 173 5.08 -12.96 0.25
N LYS A 174 3.80 -12.62 0.11
CA LYS A 174 3.21 -11.51 0.88
C LYS A 174 3.12 -11.89 2.37
N PRO A 175 3.33 -10.94 3.29
CA PRO A 175 3.15 -11.19 4.72
C PRO A 175 1.68 -11.51 5.03
N LYS A 176 1.47 -12.35 6.04
CA LYS A 176 0.14 -12.72 6.56
C LYS A 176 0.08 -12.46 8.06
N PHE A 177 -1.12 -12.50 8.63
CA PHE A 177 -1.28 -12.62 10.07
C PHE A 177 -0.58 -13.90 10.54
N GLY A 178 0.32 -13.77 11.51
CA GLY A 178 1.06 -14.90 12.08
C GLY A 178 2.26 -15.41 11.26
N SER A 179 2.47 -14.97 10.01
CA SER A 179 3.56 -15.46 9.15
C SER A 179 4.25 -14.33 8.39
N ASN A 180 5.58 -14.29 8.49
CA ASN A 180 6.39 -13.33 7.75
C ASN A 180 6.25 -13.57 6.23
N GLY A 181 6.32 -12.49 5.46
CA GLY A 181 6.51 -12.54 4.03
C GLY A 181 7.99 -12.57 3.67
N MET A 182 8.27 -12.58 2.38
CA MET A 182 9.61 -12.70 1.83
C MET A 182 9.73 -12.01 0.48
N VAL A 183 10.84 -11.31 0.26
CA VAL A 183 11.32 -10.96 -1.08
C VAL A 183 12.65 -11.66 -1.30
N SER A 184 12.69 -12.65 -2.19
CA SER A 184 13.94 -13.29 -2.61
C SER A 184 14.38 -12.73 -3.96
N ILE A 185 15.59 -12.20 -4.00
CA ILE A 185 16.23 -11.60 -5.18
C ILE A 185 17.36 -12.53 -5.57
N LYS A 186 17.29 -13.11 -6.76
CA LYS A 186 18.32 -14.05 -7.24
C LYS A 186 18.89 -13.56 -8.56
N ALA A 187 20.21 -13.41 -8.63
CA ALA A 187 20.89 -13.08 -9.88
C ALA A 187 20.61 -14.15 -10.93
N THR A 188 20.36 -13.75 -12.17
CA THR A 188 20.24 -14.70 -13.27
C THR A 188 21.62 -15.21 -13.67
N GLU A 189 21.69 -16.43 -14.22
CA GLU A 189 22.95 -17.04 -14.67
C GLU A 189 23.68 -16.18 -15.71
N ASN A 190 22.91 -15.49 -16.56
CA ASN A 190 23.43 -14.60 -17.59
C ASN A 190 23.74 -13.19 -17.08
N SER A 191 23.43 -12.86 -15.82
CA SER A 191 23.75 -11.53 -15.31
C SER A 191 25.26 -11.35 -15.25
N ILE A 192 25.74 -10.31 -15.91
CA ILE A 192 27.16 -9.92 -15.86
C ILE A 192 27.47 -8.97 -14.71
N TYR A 193 26.44 -8.46 -14.03
CA TYR A 193 26.56 -7.42 -13.00
C TYR A 193 26.21 -7.92 -11.59
N LEU A 194 25.38 -8.97 -11.49
CA LEU A 194 24.94 -9.53 -10.22
C LEU A 194 25.40 -10.99 -10.08
N LYS A 195 25.65 -11.43 -8.85
CA LYS A 195 25.84 -12.83 -8.47
C LYS A 195 25.15 -13.09 -7.12
N GLY A 196 25.00 -14.35 -6.75
CA GLY A 196 24.42 -14.73 -5.47
C GLY A 196 22.91 -14.49 -5.39
N HIS A 197 22.42 -14.41 -4.15
CA HIS A 197 21.01 -14.17 -3.86
C HIS A 197 20.86 -13.43 -2.53
N LYS A 198 19.73 -12.73 -2.36
CA LYS A 198 19.32 -12.10 -1.10
C LYS A 198 17.91 -12.50 -0.78
N THR A 199 17.65 -12.78 0.48
CA THR A 199 16.30 -12.92 0.99
C THR A 199 16.05 -11.84 2.03
N LEU A 200 15.04 -11.02 1.78
CA LEU A 200 14.56 -9.99 2.69
C LEU A 200 13.30 -10.52 3.37
N THR A 201 13.27 -10.47 4.70
CA THR A 201 12.09 -10.87 5.48
C THR A 201 11.14 -9.70 5.55
N ILE A 202 9.88 -9.92 5.19
CA ILE A 202 8.82 -8.95 5.39
C ILE A 202 8.13 -9.29 6.71
N PRO A 203 8.08 -8.38 7.69
CA PRO A 203 7.40 -8.67 8.96
C PRO A 203 5.95 -9.13 8.75
N LYS A 204 5.52 -10.13 9.54
CA LYS A 204 4.12 -10.55 9.61
C LYS A 204 3.21 -9.37 9.99
N LEU A 205 1.93 -9.50 9.65
CA LEU A 205 0.95 -8.48 9.97
C LEU A 205 0.68 -8.45 11.48
N SER A 206 0.58 -7.24 12.02
CA SER A 206 0.22 -7.00 13.42
C SER A 206 -1.27 -7.27 13.62
N PRO A 207 -1.67 -8.00 14.68
CA PRO A 207 -3.07 -8.17 15.04
C PRO A 207 -3.78 -6.83 15.28
N ALA A 208 -5.09 -6.78 15.02
CA ALA A 208 -5.93 -5.65 15.39
C ALA A 208 -6.36 -5.73 16.86
N ASP A 209 -6.16 -4.64 17.61
CA ASP A 209 -6.61 -4.54 19.01
C ASP A 209 -8.10 -4.17 19.08
N ILE A 210 -8.92 -5.04 19.69
CA ILE A 210 -10.36 -4.86 19.81
C ILE A 210 -10.81 -4.08 21.05
N ASN A 211 -9.90 -3.74 21.97
CA ASN A 211 -10.25 -3.06 23.23
C ASN A 211 -11.08 -1.79 22.97
N ASN A 212 -10.66 -0.99 21.98
CA ASN A 212 -11.18 0.36 21.75
C ASN A 212 -11.94 0.54 20.42
N ILE A 213 -12.25 -0.54 19.70
CA ILE A 213 -13.00 -0.44 18.44
C ILE A 213 -14.50 -0.27 18.68
N ASN A 214 -15.18 0.55 17.88
CA ASN A 214 -16.64 0.63 17.92
C ASN A 214 -17.22 -0.41 16.95
N LEU A 215 -17.99 -1.37 17.45
CA LEU A 215 -18.57 -2.46 16.66
C LEU A 215 -19.97 -2.15 16.11
N ASP A 216 -20.58 -1.02 16.50
CA ASP A 216 -21.94 -0.60 16.06
C ASP A 216 -22.99 -1.73 16.12
N LEU A 217 -22.97 -2.47 17.24
CA LEU A 217 -23.84 -3.63 17.45
C LEU A 217 -25.20 -3.21 18.03
N ASN A 218 -26.27 -3.85 17.56
CA ASN A 218 -27.55 -3.82 18.25
C ASN A 218 -27.52 -4.75 19.48
N LEU A 219 -27.24 -4.19 20.65
CA LEU A 219 -27.10 -4.92 21.91
C LEU A 219 -28.48 -5.37 22.43
N SER A 220 -28.80 -6.64 22.23
CA SER A 220 -30.05 -7.28 22.65
C SER A 220 -29.82 -8.75 23.02
N ASN A 221 -30.83 -9.38 23.63
CA ASN A 221 -30.80 -10.82 23.94
C ASN A 221 -30.76 -11.69 22.68
N ASP A 222 -31.06 -11.16 21.49
CA ASP A 222 -30.98 -11.88 20.22
C ASP A 222 -29.61 -11.76 19.53
N LEU A 223 -28.67 -11.00 20.11
CA LEU A 223 -27.33 -10.84 19.53
C LEU A 223 -26.61 -12.20 19.42
N THR A 224 -26.06 -12.46 18.24
CA THR A 224 -25.31 -13.68 17.91
C THR A 224 -23.82 -13.41 17.70
N ASP A 225 -23.01 -14.45 17.87
CA ASP A 225 -21.57 -14.43 17.58
C ASP A 225 -21.28 -14.15 16.10
N GLN A 226 -22.14 -14.57 15.16
CA GLN A 226 -22.03 -14.26 13.74
C GLN A 226 -22.17 -12.76 13.46
N GLN A 227 -23.09 -12.08 14.13
CA GLN A 227 -23.21 -10.61 14.00
C GLN A 227 -21.97 -9.90 14.54
N VAL A 228 -21.40 -10.41 15.64
CA VAL A 228 -20.13 -9.90 16.18
C VAL A 228 -18.98 -10.14 15.20
N LEU A 229 -18.89 -11.31 14.58
CA LEU A 229 -17.86 -11.64 13.57
C LEU A 229 -17.92 -10.67 12.39
N GLU A 230 -19.10 -10.43 11.83
CA GLU A 230 -19.25 -9.52 10.69
C GLU A 230 -18.91 -8.06 11.06
N ALA A 231 -19.30 -7.61 12.27
CA ALA A 231 -18.90 -6.30 12.78
C ALA A 231 -17.36 -6.20 12.94
N LEU A 232 -16.71 -7.23 13.48
CA LEU A 232 -15.26 -7.28 13.60
C LEU A 232 -14.56 -7.24 12.24
N LYS A 233 -15.02 -8.03 11.26
CA LYS A 233 -14.47 -7.99 9.89
C LYS A 233 -14.57 -6.60 9.28
N ASN A 234 -15.73 -5.96 9.40
CA ASN A 234 -15.98 -4.64 8.83
C ASN A 234 -15.08 -3.57 9.46
N VAL A 235 -14.92 -3.57 10.78
CA VAL A 235 -14.16 -2.53 11.49
C VAL A 235 -12.64 -2.75 11.38
N THR A 236 -12.20 -4.01 11.35
CA THR A 236 -10.76 -4.34 11.27
C THR A 236 -10.24 -4.42 9.83
N GLY A 237 -11.11 -4.63 8.84
CA GLY A 237 -10.74 -4.93 7.45
C GLY A 237 -10.18 -6.34 7.24
N ILE A 238 -10.25 -7.22 8.26
CA ILE A 238 -9.71 -8.58 8.20
C ILE A 238 -10.78 -9.53 7.66
N SER A 239 -10.83 -9.70 6.34
CA SER A 239 -11.88 -10.49 5.68
C SER A 239 -11.87 -11.99 6.03
N ASP A 240 -10.70 -12.53 6.39
CA ASP A 240 -10.51 -13.95 6.71
C ASP A 240 -10.62 -14.27 8.21
N LEU A 241 -11.14 -13.33 9.02
CA LEU A 241 -11.46 -13.56 10.42
C LEU A 241 -12.58 -14.61 10.55
N THR A 242 -12.52 -15.44 11.60
CA THR A 242 -13.48 -16.52 11.84
C THR A 242 -13.94 -16.54 13.31
N LEU A 243 -14.98 -17.31 13.62
CA LEU A 243 -15.35 -17.61 15.02
C LEU A 243 -14.25 -18.36 15.79
N GLY A 244 -13.23 -18.88 15.10
CA GLY A 244 -12.06 -19.46 15.74
C GLY A 244 -11.17 -18.43 16.44
N ASP A 245 -11.27 -17.14 16.07
CA ASP A 245 -10.33 -16.10 16.52
C ASP A 245 -10.75 -15.40 17.84
N PHE A 246 -11.99 -15.60 18.33
CA PHE A 246 -12.49 -15.01 19.58
C PHE A 246 -13.49 -15.91 20.32
N ASP A 247 -13.65 -15.66 21.61
CA ASP A 247 -14.72 -16.19 22.45
C ASP A 247 -15.85 -15.16 22.57
N PHE A 248 -17.09 -15.65 22.57
CA PHE A 248 -18.31 -14.86 22.74
C PHE A 248 -19.12 -15.41 23.91
N ASN A 249 -19.21 -14.64 24.99
CA ASN A 249 -20.05 -14.96 26.15
C ASN A 249 -21.14 -13.90 26.29
N LYS A 250 -22.39 -14.33 26.48
CA LYS A 250 -23.54 -13.44 26.65
C LYS A 250 -24.36 -13.84 27.86
N THR A 251 -24.76 -12.85 28.63
CA THR A 251 -25.77 -12.95 29.68
C THR A 251 -26.95 -12.09 29.27
N ASP A 252 -28.13 -12.70 29.16
CA ASP A 252 -29.33 -11.98 28.77
C ASP A 252 -29.76 -10.94 29.81
N ALA A 253 -30.33 -9.84 29.31
CA ALA A 253 -31.00 -8.85 30.14
C ALA A 253 -32.42 -9.31 30.51
N TYR A 254 -32.85 -8.94 31.71
CA TYR A 254 -34.20 -9.20 32.23
C TYR A 254 -34.87 -7.89 32.66
N TYR A 255 -36.11 -7.98 33.11
CA TYR A 255 -36.87 -6.81 33.58
C TYR A 255 -36.19 -6.13 34.78
N GLY A 256 -35.59 -4.97 34.53
CA GLY A 256 -34.83 -4.20 35.51
C GLY A 256 -33.43 -4.73 35.84
N LYS A 257 -32.94 -5.75 35.12
CA LYS A 257 -31.58 -6.28 35.27
C LYS A 257 -30.86 -6.24 33.93
N GLN A 258 -29.72 -5.57 33.89
CA GLN A 258 -28.90 -5.50 32.68
C GLN A 258 -28.29 -6.85 32.34
N GLY A 259 -28.11 -7.10 31.05
CA GLY A 259 -27.33 -8.20 30.52
C GLY A 259 -25.91 -7.74 30.16
N SER A 260 -25.10 -8.66 29.66
CA SER A 260 -23.72 -8.40 29.26
C SER A 260 -23.31 -9.21 28.05
N VAL A 261 -22.36 -8.69 27.29
CA VAL A 261 -21.65 -9.38 26.21
C VAL A 261 -20.16 -9.20 26.45
N GLU A 262 -19.43 -10.30 26.48
CA GLU A 262 -17.97 -10.34 26.54
C GLU A 262 -17.43 -10.95 25.24
N ILE A 263 -16.54 -10.22 24.59
CA ILE A 263 -15.85 -10.62 23.36
C ILE A 263 -14.37 -10.63 23.68
N SER A 264 -13.72 -11.80 23.64
CA SER A 264 -12.31 -11.93 24.01
C SER A 264 -11.54 -12.58 22.88
N ALA A 265 -10.50 -11.91 22.37
CA ALA A 265 -9.62 -12.51 21.37
C ALA A 265 -8.94 -13.75 21.97
N LYS A 266 -8.98 -14.87 21.24
CA LYS A 266 -8.32 -16.09 21.71
C LYS A 266 -6.81 -15.95 21.68
N THR A 267 -6.14 -16.67 22.58
CA THR A 267 -4.67 -16.60 22.73
C THR A 267 -3.90 -17.04 21.49
N GLU A 268 -4.47 -17.95 20.71
CA GLU A 268 -3.93 -18.48 19.46
C GLU A 268 -4.30 -17.63 18.23
N SER A 269 -5.18 -16.64 18.41
CA SER A 269 -5.52 -15.71 17.33
C SER A 269 -4.29 -14.91 16.94
N VAL A 270 -3.97 -14.95 15.65
CA VAL A 270 -2.91 -14.13 15.05
C VAL A 270 -3.46 -12.86 14.39
N ARG A 271 -4.78 -12.69 14.39
CA ARG A 271 -5.51 -11.62 13.69
C ARG A 271 -5.99 -10.51 14.60
N ILE A 272 -6.43 -10.86 15.81
CA ILE A 272 -6.97 -9.90 16.77
C ILE A 272 -6.39 -10.14 18.16
N THR A 273 -6.39 -9.10 18.98
CA THR A 273 -5.98 -9.13 20.40
C THR A 273 -6.92 -8.29 21.24
N GLY A 274 -6.92 -8.50 22.56
CA GLY A 274 -7.70 -7.70 23.50
C GLY A 274 -9.05 -8.31 23.83
N ASN A 275 -9.84 -7.58 24.61
CA ASN A 275 -11.17 -7.97 25.05
C ASN A 275 -12.13 -6.78 25.05
N LYS A 276 -13.43 -7.07 25.02
CA LYS A 276 -14.46 -6.04 25.02
C LYS A 276 -15.68 -6.49 25.80
N ASN A 277 -16.06 -5.68 26.77
CA ASN A 277 -17.29 -5.85 27.54
C ASN A 277 -18.32 -4.81 27.11
N LEU A 278 -19.53 -5.27 26.80
CA LEU A 278 -20.65 -4.45 26.39
C LEU A 278 -21.85 -4.76 27.29
N THR A 279 -22.69 -3.76 27.55
CA THR A 279 -23.88 -3.90 28.40
C THR A 279 -25.13 -4.01 27.53
N ILE A 280 -25.92 -5.06 27.72
CA ILE A 280 -27.27 -5.13 27.16
C ILE A 280 -28.21 -4.39 28.11
N PRO A 281 -28.92 -3.33 27.67
CA PRO A 281 -29.83 -2.60 28.53
C PRO A 281 -30.91 -3.50 29.17
N ALA A 282 -31.25 -3.21 30.42
CA ALA A 282 -32.33 -3.92 31.12
C ALA A 282 -33.68 -3.71 30.41
N LEU A 283 -34.52 -4.74 30.42
CA LEU A 283 -35.90 -4.60 29.95
C LEU A 283 -36.68 -3.70 30.92
N ALA A 284 -37.51 -2.80 30.39
CA ALA A 284 -38.22 -1.83 31.22
C ALA A 284 -39.33 -2.50 32.06
N LYS A 285 -39.31 -2.31 33.38
CA LYS A 285 -40.38 -2.75 34.28
C LYS A 285 -41.71 -2.03 33.94
N LYS A 286 -42.83 -2.69 34.23
CA LYS A 286 -44.18 -2.11 34.13
C LYS A 286 -44.69 -1.73 35.51
N ASP A 287 -45.30 -0.56 35.62
CA ASP A 287 -45.93 -0.10 36.86
C ASP A 287 -47.33 -0.72 37.02
N ILE A 288 -47.48 -1.61 37.99
CA ILE A 288 -48.73 -2.34 38.25
C ILE A 288 -49.87 -1.37 38.59
N THR A 289 -49.57 -0.23 39.23
CA THR A 289 -50.60 0.75 39.65
C THR A 289 -51.28 1.42 38.46
N GLN A 290 -50.67 1.34 37.28
CA GLN A 290 -51.18 1.93 36.03
C GLN A 290 -51.87 0.89 35.14
N LEU A 291 -51.98 -0.38 35.57
CA LEU A 291 -52.57 -1.44 34.77
C LEU A 291 -54.08 -1.57 35.02
N ALA A 292 -54.86 -1.61 33.93
CA ALA A 292 -56.27 -1.97 33.96
C ALA A 292 -56.44 -3.47 33.70
N LEU A 293 -56.60 -4.26 34.77
CA LEU A 293 -56.60 -5.73 34.68
C LEU A 293 -57.94 -6.35 34.23
N GLY A 294 -59.04 -5.58 34.24
CA GLY A 294 -60.35 -6.07 33.78
C GLY A 294 -60.90 -7.28 34.55
N LEU A 295 -60.53 -7.42 35.83
CA LEU A 295 -60.92 -8.56 36.67
C LEU A 295 -62.37 -8.47 37.13
N ASN A 296 -63.07 -9.61 37.17
CA ASN A 296 -64.36 -9.72 37.85
C ASN A 296 -64.13 -9.99 39.34
N LEU A 297 -64.29 -8.97 40.19
CA LEU A 297 -63.99 -9.06 41.61
C LEU A 297 -65.09 -9.85 42.35
N SER A 298 -64.71 -10.97 42.97
CA SER A 298 -65.59 -11.82 43.78
C SER A 298 -64.81 -12.57 44.86
N ASN A 299 -65.53 -13.15 45.83
CA ASN A 299 -64.93 -14.01 46.86
C ASN A 299 -64.33 -15.31 46.28
N ASP A 300 -64.64 -15.66 45.02
CA ASP A 300 -64.06 -16.81 44.32
C ASP A 300 -62.85 -16.47 43.43
N LEU A 301 -62.51 -15.18 43.28
CA LEU A 301 -61.32 -14.76 42.51
C LEU A 301 -60.05 -15.40 43.08
N THR A 302 -59.31 -16.10 42.22
CA THR A 302 -58.06 -16.80 42.54
C THR A 302 -56.83 -16.02 42.09
N ASP A 303 -55.70 -16.24 42.77
CA ASP A 303 -54.42 -15.63 42.41
C ASP A 303 -53.99 -16.00 40.98
N GLN A 304 -54.33 -17.21 40.51
CA GLN A 304 -54.05 -17.62 39.14
C GLN A 304 -54.80 -16.76 38.11
N GLN A 305 -56.07 -16.43 38.36
CA GLN A 305 -56.83 -15.53 37.47
C GLN A 305 -56.22 -14.12 37.42
N VAL A 306 -55.71 -13.64 38.56
CA VAL A 306 -55.00 -12.35 38.62
C VAL A 306 -53.68 -12.41 37.84
N LEU A 307 -52.91 -13.49 37.99
CA LEU A 307 -51.67 -13.71 37.25
C LEU A 307 -51.91 -13.75 35.73
N GLU A 308 -52.91 -14.48 35.25
CA GLU A 308 -53.23 -14.53 33.81
C GLU A 308 -53.67 -13.16 33.28
N ALA A 309 -54.41 -12.37 34.06
CA ALA A 309 -54.75 -11.00 33.70
C ALA A 309 -53.50 -10.09 33.63
N LEU A 310 -52.56 -10.25 34.55
CA LEU A 310 -51.28 -9.53 34.55
C LEU A 310 -50.43 -9.91 33.33
N LYS A 311 -50.27 -11.20 33.02
CA LYS A 311 -49.57 -11.67 31.80
C LYS A 311 -50.18 -11.08 30.54
N LYS A 312 -51.51 -11.16 30.42
CA LYS A 312 -52.23 -10.63 29.26
C LYS A 312 -52.08 -9.12 29.11
N THR A 313 -52.19 -8.37 30.20
CA THR A 313 -52.15 -6.89 30.18
C THR A 313 -50.74 -6.38 29.93
N THR A 314 -49.72 -7.03 30.48
CA THR A 314 -48.32 -6.61 30.35
C THR A 314 -47.64 -7.16 29.10
N GLY A 315 -48.15 -8.27 28.54
CA GLY A 315 -47.47 -9.04 27.50
C GLY A 315 -46.30 -9.87 28.02
N ILE A 316 -46.07 -9.92 29.34
CA ILE A 316 -44.96 -10.65 29.95
C ILE A 316 -45.43 -12.07 30.28
N SER A 317 -45.12 -13.04 29.42
CA SER A 317 -45.50 -14.45 29.60
C SER A 317 -44.88 -15.12 30.83
N ASP A 318 -43.70 -14.64 31.21
CA ASP A 318 -42.81 -15.30 32.17
C ASP A 318 -43.14 -14.94 33.63
N LEU A 319 -44.15 -14.10 33.86
CA LEU A 319 -44.64 -13.81 35.22
C LEU A 319 -45.09 -15.11 35.92
N THR A 320 -44.87 -15.16 37.22
CA THR A 320 -45.25 -16.27 38.09
C THR A 320 -45.94 -15.75 39.34
N LEU A 321 -46.61 -16.62 40.10
CA LEU A 321 -47.13 -16.26 41.43
C LEU A 321 -46.00 -15.88 42.40
N GLY A 322 -44.76 -16.32 42.14
CA GLY A 322 -43.59 -15.96 42.90
C GLY A 322 -43.30 -14.46 42.88
N ASP A 323 -43.64 -13.77 41.80
CA ASP A 323 -43.32 -12.34 41.58
C ASP A 323 -44.23 -11.38 42.36
N PHE A 324 -45.29 -11.89 42.98
CA PHE A 324 -46.31 -11.05 43.62
C PHE A 324 -46.67 -11.54 45.02
N ASP A 325 -47.08 -10.60 45.86
CA ASP A 325 -47.84 -10.84 47.08
C ASP A 325 -49.32 -10.54 46.80
N PHE A 326 -50.16 -11.53 47.06
CA PHE A 326 -51.61 -11.41 46.97
C PHE A 326 -52.20 -11.42 48.38
N ASN A 327 -52.95 -10.38 48.72
CA ASN A 327 -53.73 -10.33 49.96
C ASN A 327 -55.19 -10.09 49.62
N LYS A 328 -56.04 -11.03 50.05
CA LYS A 328 -57.48 -10.98 49.81
C LYS A 328 -58.25 -10.98 51.14
N THR A 329 -59.28 -10.16 51.20
CA THR A 329 -60.28 -10.17 52.26
C THR A 329 -61.66 -10.31 51.63
N ASP A 330 -62.44 -11.26 52.12
CA ASP A 330 -63.76 -11.55 51.56
C ASP A 330 -64.77 -10.45 51.90
N ALA A 331 -65.69 -10.22 50.97
CA ALA A 331 -66.85 -9.37 51.21
C ALA A 331 -67.94 -10.17 51.95
N TYR A 332 -68.64 -9.52 52.88
CA TYR A 332 -69.77 -10.08 53.62
C TYR A 332 -70.93 -9.08 53.67
N TYR A 333 -72.07 -9.50 54.20
CA TYR A 333 -73.25 -8.62 54.31
C TYR A 333 -72.91 -7.30 55.03
N GLY A 334 -73.03 -6.19 54.32
CA GLY A 334 -72.70 -4.86 54.82
C GLY A 334 -71.20 -4.53 54.98
N LYS A 335 -70.27 -5.42 54.55
CA LYS A 335 -68.81 -5.20 54.62
C LYS A 335 -68.15 -5.45 53.27
N GLN A 336 -67.39 -4.47 52.79
CA GLN A 336 -66.58 -4.61 51.57
C GLN A 336 -65.38 -5.51 51.82
N GLY A 337 -65.10 -6.40 50.87
CA GLY A 337 -63.83 -7.10 50.76
C GLY A 337 -62.79 -6.27 50.00
N SER A 338 -61.58 -6.79 49.87
CA SER A 338 -60.52 -6.17 49.07
C SER A 338 -59.55 -7.20 48.49
N VAL A 339 -58.90 -6.83 47.39
CA VAL A 339 -57.78 -7.56 46.79
C VAL A 339 -56.63 -6.57 46.65
N LYS A 340 -55.50 -6.88 47.27
CA LYS A 340 -54.27 -6.11 47.17
C LYS A 340 -53.20 -6.96 46.50
N ILE A 341 -52.55 -6.37 45.51
CA ILE A 341 -51.45 -6.98 44.75
C ILE A 341 -50.24 -6.07 44.92
N SER A 342 -49.09 -6.65 45.24
CA SER A 342 -47.81 -5.94 45.22
C SER A 342 -46.76 -6.80 44.55
N ALA A 343 -45.89 -6.19 43.74
CA ALA A 343 -44.69 -6.87 43.25
C ALA A 343 -43.77 -7.19 44.44
N LYS A 344 -43.23 -8.40 44.48
CA LYS A 344 -42.13 -8.70 45.38
C LYS A 344 -40.90 -7.96 44.90
N THR A 345 -40.18 -7.32 45.82
CA THR A 345 -38.83 -6.83 45.55
C THR A 345 -37.86 -8.01 45.60
N GLU A 346 -37.05 -8.19 44.57
CA GLU A 346 -35.89 -9.10 44.65
C GLU A 346 -35.00 -8.66 45.82
N ILE A 347 -34.51 -9.64 46.61
CA ILE A 347 -33.51 -9.45 47.67
C ILE A 347 -32.13 -9.28 47.04
#